data_AF-A0A2U2DBH4-F1
#
_entry.id   AF-A0A2U2DBH4-F1
#
_cell.length_a   1.000
_cell.length_b   1.000
_cell.length_c   1.000
_cell.angle_alpha   90.00
_cell.angle_beta   90.00
_cell.angle_gamma   90.00
#
_symmetry.space_group_name_H-M   'P 1'
#
loop_
_entity.id
_entity.type
_entity.pdbx_description
1 polymer ?
#
loop_
_entity_poly.entity_id
_entity_poly.type
_entity_poly.pdbx_seq_one_letter_code
_entity_poly.pdbx_strand_id
1 'polypeptide(L)' 'MSLQHSSEDKIEVIRTQPDQSLGCSIIDEQGREVPITEGMIQDACRELEKRLVKPAEQK' A
#
# COMPACT_ATOMS: atom_id res chain seq x y z
N MET A 1 -16.95 -25.32 7.35
CA MET A 1 -15.72 -24.61 6.96
C MET A 1 -15.61 -23.39 7.86
N SER A 2 -14.75 -23.43 8.88
CA SER A 2 -14.67 -22.38 9.92
C SER A 2 -13.72 -21.26 9.50
N LEU A 3 -14.25 -20.04 9.35
CA LEU A 3 -13.51 -18.81 9.03
C LEU A 3 -13.03 -18.08 10.31
N GLN A 4 -12.67 -18.83 11.37
CA GLN A 4 -12.53 -18.26 12.72
C GLN A 4 -11.08 -17.96 13.16
N HIS A 5 -10.06 -18.15 12.31
CA HIS A 5 -8.65 -17.96 12.72
C HIS A 5 -7.86 -16.86 11.99
N SER A 6 -8.50 -16.03 11.14
CA SER A 6 -7.76 -14.99 10.39
C SER A 6 -7.13 -13.89 11.26
N SER A 7 -7.54 -13.76 12.53
CA SER A 7 -7.00 -12.77 13.46
C SER A 7 -5.73 -13.21 14.19
N GLU A 8 -5.38 -14.49 14.16
CA GLU A 8 -4.23 -15.05 14.91
C GLU A 8 -3.00 -15.30 14.02
N ASP A 9 -3.19 -15.37 12.70
CA ASP A 9 -2.10 -15.38 11.73
C ASP A 9 -1.44 -13.99 11.69
N LYS A 10 -0.44 -13.79 12.54
CA LYS A 10 0.45 -12.62 12.47
C LYS A 10 1.24 -12.71 11.16
N ILE A 11 0.69 -12.15 10.10
CA ILE A 11 1.42 -11.95 8.85
C ILE A 11 2.58 -11.00 9.19
N GLU A 12 3.81 -11.54 9.25
CA GLU A 12 5.00 -10.73 9.45
C GLU A 12 5.16 -9.78 8.27
N VAL A 13 5.00 -8.48 8.52
CA VAL A 13 5.22 -7.45 7.51
C VAL A 13 6.72 -7.24 7.38
N ILE A 14 7.32 -7.86 6.35
CA ILE A 14 8.71 -7.60 5.97
C ILE A 14 8.78 -6.19 5.40
N ARG A 15 9.40 -5.27 6.14
CA ARG A 15 9.60 -3.88 5.70
C ARG A 15 10.97 -3.75 5.04
N THR A 16 10.98 -3.30 3.79
CA THR A 16 12.20 -2.86 3.11
C THR A 16 12.66 -1.50 3.68
N GLN A 17 13.89 -1.08 3.37
CA GLN A 17 14.33 0.26 3.75
C GLN A 17 13.47 1.29 2.99
N PRO A 18 13.03 2.40 3.62
CA PRO A 18 12.06 3.33 3.03
C PRO A 18 12.44 3.89 1.66
N ASP A 19 13.74 4.11 1.43
CA ASP A 19 14.29 4.68 0.20
C ASP A 19 14.84 3.62 -0.77
N GLN A 20 14.73 2.33 -0.41
CA GLN A 20 15.16 1.24 -1.27
C GLN A 20 14.21 1.12 -2.46
N SER A 21 14.78 1.04 -3.66
CA SER A 21 14.02 0.71 -4.87
C SER A 21 13.38 -0.68 -4.74
N LEU A 22 12.08 -0.75 -5.04
CA LEU A 22 11.30 -1.99 -5.04
C LEU A 22 11.41 -2.77 -6.36
N GLY A 23 12.32 -2.37 -7.26
CA GLY A 23 12.54 -3.03 -8.55
C GLY A 23 11.61 -2.58 -9.68
N CYS A 24 10.75 -1.59 -9.41
CA CYS A 24 9.87 -0.96 -10.39
C CYS A 24 10.12 0.56 -10.44
N SER A 25 9.73 1.20 -11.54
CA SER A 25 9.83 2.65 -11.74
C SER A 25 8.53 3.22 -12.31
N ILE A 26 8.23 4.46 -11.96
CA ILE A 26 7.19 5.28 -12.61
C ILE A 26 7.87 6.19 -13.62
N ILE A 27 7.23 6.41 -14.77
CA ILE A 27 7.70 7.41 -15.73
C ILE A 27 7.07 8.76 -15.35
N ASP A 28 7.91 9.75 -15.04
CA ASP A 28 7.44 11.09 -14.74
C ASP A 28 7.02 11.86 -16.02
N GLU A 29 6.44 13.04 -15.84
CA GLU A 29 5.97 13.88 -16.95
C GLU A 29 7.08 14.32 -17.90
N GLN A 30 8.34 14.28 -17.45
CA GLN A 30 9.52 14.60 -18.25
C GLN A 30 10.09 13.36 -18.97
N GLY A 31 9.44 12.20 -18.81
CA GLY A 31 9.87 10.94 -19.41
C GLY A 31 11.01 10.25 -18.67
N ARG A 32 11.31 10.64 -17.42
CA ARG A 32 12.37 10.02 -16.62
C ARG A 32 11.81 8.85 -15.81
N GLU A 33 12.61 7.81 -15.68
CA GLU A 33 12.29 6.69 -14.79
C GLU A 33 12.64 7.05 -13.34
N VAL A 34 11.60 7.15 -12.51
CA VAL A 34 11.70 7.39 -11.07
C VAL A 34 11.48 6.06 -10.34
N PRO A 35 12.47 5.55 -9.59
CA PRO A 35 12.32 4.31 -8.83
C PRO A 35 11.19 4.39 -7.80
N ILE A 36 10.35 3.37 -7.72
CA ILE A 36 9.31 3.25 -6.70
C ILE A 36 9.96 2.80 -5.39
N THR A 37 9.71 3.55 -4.33
CA THR A 37 10.16 3.21 -2.97
C THR A 37 8.98 2.82 -2.08
N GLU A 38 9.27 2.12 -0.98
CA GLU A 38 8.25 1.78 0.02
C GLU A 38 7.59 3.03 0.60
N GLY A 39 8.35 4.12 0.77
CA GLY A 39 7.80 5.41 1.20
C GLY A 39 6.66 5.90 0.29
N MET A 40 6.86 5.82 -1.03
CA MET A 40 5.84 6.20 -2.02
C MET A 40 4.57 5.34 -1.91
N ILE A 41 4.73 4.03 -1.72
CA ILE A 41 3.59 3.10 -1.57
C ILE A 41 2.79 3.43 -0.32
N GLN A 42 3.47 3.64 0.81
CA GLN A 42 2.79 3.95 2.06
C GLN A 42 2.08 5.32 2.02
N ASP A 43 2.67 6.32 1.36
CA ASP A 43 2.02 7.61 1.15
C ASP A 43 0.74 7.47 0.33
N ALA A 44 0.77 6.70 -0.76
CA ALA A 44 -0.41 6.43 -1.57
C ALA A 44 -1.51 5.73 -0.75
N CYS A 45 -1.17 4.71 0.03
CA CYS A 45 -2.11 4.03 0.92
C CYS A 45 -2.76 5.00 1.92
N ARG A 46 -1.95 5.87 2.58
CA ARG A 46 -2.45 6.89 3.51
C ARG A 46 -3.40 7.89 2.83
N GLU A 47 -3.12 8.27 1.58
CA GLU A 47 -3.99 9.17 0.83
C GLU A 47 -5.32 8.50 0.46
N LEU A 48 -5.28 7.23 0.05
CA LEU A 48 -6.46 6.43 -0.24
C LEU A 48 -7.34 6.28 1.00
N GLU A 49 -6.76 5.97 2.16
CA GLU A 49 -7.49 5.85 3.42
C GLU A 49 -8.26 7.13 3.78
N LYS A 50 -7.68 8.31 3.55
CA LYS A 50 -8.37 9.60 3.76
C LYS A 50 -9.55 9.81 2.81
N ARG A 51 -9.47 9.24 1.60
CA ARG A 51 -10.50 9.32 0.56
C ARG A 51 -11.54 8.22 0.64
N LEU A 52 -11.37 7.22 1.53
CA LEU A 52 -12.36 6.18 1.76
C LEU A 52 -13.66 6.82 2.26
N VAL A 53 -14.64 6.93 1.36
CA VAL A 53 -16.01 7.28 1.73
C VAL A 53 -16.60 6.06 2.42
N LYS A 54 -17.17 6.23 3.62
CA LYS A 54 -17.87 5.15 4.31
C LYS A 54 -18.94 4.60 3.35
N PRO A 55 -18.96 3.29 3.06
CA PRO A 55 -20.00 2.72 2.23
C PRO A 55 -21.37 3.08 2.82
N ALA A 56 -22.33 3.43 1.96
CA ALA A 56 -23.66 3.80 2.40
C ALA A 56 -24.25 2.66 3.24
N GLU A 57 -24.74 2.98 4.44
CA GLU A 57 -25.39 1.98 5.29
C GLU A 57 -26.59 1.41 4.54
N GLN A 58 -26.58 0.10 4.32
CA GLN A 58 -27.71 -0.62 3.75
C GLN A 58 -28.85 -0.56 4.77
N LYS A 59 -29.95 0.11 4.41
CA LYS A 59 -31.21 0.11 5.18
C LYS A 59 -31.98 -1.19 4.98
#